data_AF-A0A7S2XRZ7-F1
#
_entry.id   AF-A0A7S2XRZ7-F1
#
_cell.length_a   1.000
_cell.length_b   1.000
_cell.length_c   1.000
_cell.angle_alpha   90.00
_cell.angle_beta   90.00
_cell.angle_gamma   90.00
#
_symmetry.space_group_name_H-M   'P 1'
#
loop_
_entity.id
_entity.type
_entity.pdbx_description
1 polymer ?
#
loop_
_entity_poly.entity_id
_entity_poly.type
_entity_poly.pdbx_seq_one_letter_code
_entity_poly.pdbx_strand_id
1 'polypeptide(L)'
;RREEEVVSCGEDTKKCGDHHRPREEKMASPSPVNPRKGRDQSRSRGGPATILSAKFLERQTSKNDLVRRLRTVVEALSDEDVEANSPDYPGLAGLAAALVEDRLLNHRDKEVRLHTVLACMEIFYLYAPEPPWDESEILRVFSQTIRQLANLTHCTSPDQTNFKHYFKLLEQLAVVKIGVVLVELTRTLDSRTSPAGEPLSDCVDGTSSEEALEMLSELIRTILVSVSIDHPQEVLKYAIDAVSACIEEFEGMVPIQILDEILICISGGPVVYVTNPAAIEAHAKSASAKKKGEKDP
;
A
#
# COMPACT_ATOMS: atom_id res chain seq x y z
N ARG A 1 9.96 53.21 34.72
CA ARG A 1 9.81 51.78 34.98
C ARG A 1 10.45 51.08 33.78
N ARG A 2 11.70 50.57 33.83
CA ARG A 2 12.52 50.17 34.99
C ARG A 2 11.81 49.19 35.95
N GLU A 3 12.47 48.23 36.57
CA GLU A 3 13.89 47.83 36.52
C GLU A 3 14.14 46.77 35.40
N GLU A 4 15.33 46.25 35.05
CA GLU A 4 16.60 46.00 35.77
C GLU A 4 16.45 44.89 36.88
N GLU A 5 17.37 43.99 37.25
CA GLU A 5 18.71 43.51 36.81
C GLU A 5 18.66 41.93 36.75
N VAL A 6 19.69 41.07 36.63
CA VAL A 6 21.18 41.14 36.58
C VAL A 6 21.75 39.93 35.77
N VAL A 7 23.08 39.75 35.76
CA VAL A 7 23.92 38.76 35.02
C VAL A 7 24.53 37.69 35.95
N SER A 8 24.98 36.53 35.43
CA SER A 8 26.18 35.85 35.98
C SER A 8 26.91 34.95 34.96
N CYS A 9 28.25 35.05 34.93
CA CYS A 9 29.18 34.18 34.20
C CYS A 9 30.44 33.92 35.06
N GLY A 10 31.11 32.79 34.82
CA GLY A 10 32.50 32.49 35.19
C GLY A 10 33.02 31.39 34.25
N GLU A 11 34.18 31.47 33.60
CA GLU A 11 35.56 31.66 34.10
C GLU A 11 36.10 30.47 34.91
N ASP A 12 37.31 29.93 34.68
CA ASP A 12 38.28 29.98 33.55
C ASP A 12 39.34 28.86 33.77
N THR A 13 40.42 28.82 32.98
CA THR A 13 41.77 28.26 33.24
C THR A 13 42.19 26.90 32.64
N LYS A 14 42.72 26.98 31.40
CA LYS A 14 44.09 26.55 30.99
C LYS A 14 44.85 25.53 31.87
N LYS A 15 45.38 24.45 31.25
CA LYS A 15 46.81 24.39 30.82
C LYS A 15 47.18 23.16 29.98
N CYS A 16 48.25 23.29 29.21
CA CYS A 16 48.91 22.20 28.46
C CYS A 16 50.03 21.52 29.28
N GLY A 17 50.41 20.30 28.89
CA GLY A 17 51.61 19.59 29.36
C GLY A 17 51.85 18.34 28.51
N ASP A 18 53.09 18.05 28.14
CA ASP A 18 53.42 17.08 27.08
C ASP A 18 54.62 16.18 27.44
N HIS A 19 54.75 15.04 26.75
CA HIS A 19 55.88 14.10 26.66
C HIS A 19 56.41 13.45 27.96
N HIS A 20 56.26 12.11 28.09
CA HIS A 20 57.41 11.20 27.90
C HIS A 20 57.06 9.69 27.80
N ARG A 21 57.77 8.99 26.90
CA ARG A 21 58.02 7.52 26.87
C ARG A 21 59.23 7.17 27.78
N PRO A 22 59.55 5.89 28.13
CA PRO A 22 59.34 4.62 27.37
C PRO A 22 58.71 3.49 28.26
N ARG A 23 58.62 2.19 27.92
CA ARG A 23 59.62 1.21 27.43
C ARG A 23 58.97 -0.02 26.73
N GLU A 24 59.78 -0.80 26.02
CA GLU A 24 59.39 -1.94 25.19
C GLU A 24 59.22 -3.25 25.97
N GLU A 25 58.36 -4.15 25.46
CA GLU A 25 58.62 -5.61 25.52
C GLU A 25 58.10 -6.29 24.23
N LYS A 26 58.43 -7.58 24.03
CA LYS A 26 58.64 -8.16 22.68
C LYS A 26 57.65 -9.23 22.21
N MET A 27 57.46 -9.24 20.89
CA MET A 27 57.28 -10.42 20.02
C MET A 27 56.13 -11.41 20.29
N ALA A 28 55.10 -11.36 19.44
CA ALA A 28 54.65 -12.54 18.71
C ALA A 28 53.87 -12.15 17.43
N SER A 29 54.19 -12.79 16.31
CA SER A 29 53.31 -12.95 15.14
C SER A 29 53.47 -14.39 14.66
N PRO A 30 52.43 -15.02 14.07
CA PRO A 30 52.34 -14.96 12.61
C PRO A 30 50.93 -15.05 11.99
N SER A 31 50.90 -14.84 10.67
CA SER A 31 49.94 -15.36 9.68
C SER A 31 48.57 -14.67 9.50
N PRO A 32 48.06 -14.57 8.24
CA PRO A 32 46.86 -13.82 7.90
C PRO A 32 45.57 -14.65 7.95
N VAL A 33 44.45 -14.00 8.30
CA VAL A 33 43.11 -14.57 8.13
C VAL A 33 42.63 -14.28 6.70
N ASN A 34 42.44 -15.34 5.90
CA ASN A 34 41.92 -15.24 4.53
C ASN A 34 40.53 -14.57 4.48
N PRO A 35 40.23 -13.76 3.44
CA PRO A 35 38.87 -13.30 3.18
C PRO A 35 37.96 -14.51 2.95
N ARG A 36 36.91 -14.65 3.78
CA ARG A 36 36.01 -15.81 3.70
C ARG A 36 35.07 -15.69 2.51
N LYS A 37 35.42 -16.44 1.45
CA LYS A 37 34.55 -16.99 0.38
C LYS A 37 33.15 -16.36 0.27
N GLY A 38 32.90 -15.67 -0.85
CA GLY A 38 31.55 -15.32 -1.27
C GLY A 38 30.62 -16.53 -1.27
N ARG A 39 29.39 -16.33 -0.79
CA ARG A 39 28.39 -17.39 -0.63
C ARG A 39 27.62 -17.55 -1.95
N ASP A 40 28.13 -18.42 -2.81
CA ASP A 40 27.59 -18.70 -4.15
C ASP A 40 26.16 -19.28 -4.08
N GLN A 41 25.16 -18.40 -4.14
CA GLN A 41 23.74 -18.75 -4.23
C GLN A 41 23.34 -18.91 -5.70
N SER A 42 23.81 -19.98 -6.33
CA SER A 42 23.48 -20.21 -7.73
C SER A 42 21.98 -20.53 -7.93
N ARG A 43 21.33 -19.76 -8.82
CA ARG A 43 20.05 -20.05 -9.52
C ARG A 43 18.71 -19.64 -8.88
N SER A 44 18.50 -18.33 -8.75
CA SER A 44 17.39 -17.69 -9.49
C SER A 44 17.98 -16.89 -10.68
N ARG A 45 17.15 -16.27 -11.54
CA ARG A 45 17.61 -15.62 -12.79
C ARG A 45 17.53 -14.09 -12.72
N GLY A 46 18.68 -13.46 -12.44
CA GLY A 46 18.82 -12.01 -12.32
C GLY A 46 18.80 -11.57 -10.86
N GLY A 47 19.62 -10.57 -10.51
CA GLY A 47 19.59 -9.93 -9.19
C GLY A 47 18.43 -8.94 -9.05
N PRO A 48 18.26 -8.29 -7.89
CA PRO A 48 17.19 -7.32 -7.63
C PRO A 48 17.04 -6.25 -8.73
N ALA A 49 18.17 -5.64 -9.14
CA ALA A 49 18.28 -4.70 -10.27
C ALA A 49 17.70 -5.20 -11.62
N THR A 50 17.63 -6.52 -11.82
CA THR A 50 17.01 -7.13 -13.01
C THR A 50 15.52 -7.36 -12.81
N ILE A 51 15.10 -7.76 -11.61
CA ILE A 51 13.70 -8.02 -11.25
C ILE A 51 12.89 -6.72 -11.28
N LEU A 52 13.43 -5.65 -10.69
CA LEU A 52 12.83 -4.31 -10.63
C LEU A 52 13.03 -3.56 -11.97
N SER A 53 12.49 -4.11 -13.06
CA SER A 53 12.51 -3.49 -14.39
C SER A 53 11.33 -3.93 -15.28
N ALA A 54 10.80 -3.04 -16.12
CA ALA A 54 9.78 -3.39 -17.13
C ALA A 54 10.17 -4.59 -18.01
N LYS A 55 11.46 -4.66 -18.37
CA LYS A 55 12.09 -5.75 -19.15
C LYS A 55 11.98 -7.12 -18.47
N PHE A 56 11.75 -7.18 -17.15
CA PHE A 56 11.46 -8.44 -16.45
C PHE A 56 10.04 -8.92 -16.72
N LEU A 57 9.05 -8.03 -16.76
CA LEU A 57 7.65 -8.34 -17.04
C LEU A 57 7.40 -8.61 -18.53
N GLU A 58 8.02 -7.83 -19.42
CA GLU A 58 7.96 -8.01 -20.89
C GLU A 58 8.41 -9.39 -21.35
N ARG A 59 9.38 -9.99 -20.64
CA ARG A 59 9.92 -11.33 -20.94
C ARG A 59 8.99 -12.49 -20.53
N GLN A 60 7.74 -12.20 -20.18
CA GLN A 60 6.73 -13.23 -19.91
C GLN A 60 6.45 -14.09 -21.14
N THR A 61 6.30 -15.40 -20.93
CA THR A 61 5.99 -16.37 -21.99
C THR A 61 4.56 -16.90 -21.94
N SER A 62 3.84 -16.61 -20.85
CA SER A 62 2.45 -17.00 -20.64
C SER A 62 1.85 -16.23 -19.46
N LYS A 63 0.52 -16.20 -19.39
CA LYS A 63 -0.26 -15.68 -18.25
C LYS A 63 0.27 -16.14 -16.88
N ASN A 64 0.60 -17.43 -16.76
CA ASN A 64 1.08 -18.02 -15.50
C ASN A 64 2.54 -17.63 -15.18
N ASP A 65 3.34 -17.33 -16.21
CA ASP A 65 4.69 -16.78 -16.06
C ASP A 65 4.63 -15.30 -15.65
N LEU A 66 3.69 -14.52 -16.21
CA LEU A 66 3.43 -13.13 -15.82
C LEU A 66 2.99 -13.01 -14.36
N VAL A 67 2.04 -13.82 -13.89
CA VAL A 67 1.60 -13.81 -12.47
C VAL A 67 2.76 -14.16 -11.52
N ARG A 68 3.66 -15.08 -11.92
CA ARG A 68 4.87 -15.39 -11.14
C ARG A 68 5.83 -14.21 -11.10
N ARG A 69 6.07 -13.54 -12.22
CA ARG A 69 6.95 -12.36 -12.30
C ARG A 69 6.41 -11.20 -11.48
N LEU A 70 5.11 -10.91 -11.57
CA LEU A 70 4.48 -9.88 -10.76
C LEU A 70 4.57 -10.19 -9.26
N ARG A 71 4.37 -11.46 -8.85
CA ARG A 71 4.63 -11.87 -7.47
C ARG A 71 6.08 -11.60 -7.05
N THR A 72 7.07 -11.99 -7.85
CA THR A 72 8.50 -11.75 -7.56
C THR A 72 8.88 -10.27 -7.61
N VAL A 73 8.13 -9.43 -8.34
CA VAL A 73 8.27 -7.97 -8.29
C VAL A 73 7.72 -7.41 -6.98
N VAL A 74 6.53 -7.82 -6.54
CA VAL A 74 5.99 -7.44 -5.21
C VAL A 74 6.94 -7.87 -4.09
N GLU A 75 7.35 -9.15 -4.09
CA GLU A 75 8.31 -9.72 -3.13
C GLU A 75 9.68 -9.02 -3.12
N ALA A 76 10.04 -8.29 -4.18
CA ALA A 76 11.28 -7.53 -4.28
C ALA A 76 11.10 -6.01 -4.13
N LEU A 77 9.87 -5.49 -4.12
CA LEU A 77 9.55 -4.09 -3.80
C LEU A 77 9.32 -3.90 -2.29
N SER A 78 8.81 -4.94 -1.61
CA SER A 78 8.64 -4.97 -0.15
C SER A 78 9.94 -5.24 0.64
N ASP A 79 11.11 -5.06 0.02
CA ASP A 79 12.41 -5.27 0.66
C ASP A 79 12.94 -3.91 1.18
N GLU A 80 13.29 -3.83 2.47
CA GLU A 80 13.66 -2.58 3.14
C GLU A 80 14.97 -1.97 2.61
N ASP A 81 15.81 -2.78 1.92
CA ASP A 81 17.03 -2.34 1.25
C ASP A 81 16.77 -1.69 -0.14
N VAL A 82 15.51 -1.51 -0.57
CA VAL A 82 15.16 -0.88 -1.86
C VAL A 82 14.87 0.61 -1.70
N GLU A 83 15.64 1.44 -2.41
CA GLU A 83 15.51 2.90 -2.42
C GLU A 83 15.04 3.45 -3.77
N ALA A 84 14.11 4.41 -3.76
CA ALA A 84 13.70 5.13 -4.95
C ALA A 84 14.89 5.88 -5.59
N ASN A 85 14.98 5.80 -6.92
CA ASN A 85 16.01 6.48 -7.73
C ASN A 85 17.48 6.08 -7.44
N SER A 86 17.72 5.04 -6.62
CA SER A 86 19.07 4.52 -6.37
C SER A 86 19.73 3.95 -7.65
N PRO A 87 21.06 4.12 -7.83
CA PRO A 87 21.79 3.61 -8.99
C PRO A 87 21.83 2.07 -9.06
N ASP A 88 21.47 1.36 -7.98
CA ASP A 88 21.34 -0.09 -7.96
C ASP A 88 20.02 -0.58 -8.59
N TYR A 89 19.00 0.30 -8.72
CA TYR A 89 17.68 -0.02 -9.28
C TYR A 89 17.33 0.82 -10.53
N PRO A 90 18.20 0.93 -11.56
CA PRO A 90 17.99 1.84 -12.70
C PRO A 90 16.84 1.41 -13.64
N GLY A 91 16.18 0.28 -13.36
CA GLY A 91 14.96 -0.15 -14.05
C GLY A 91 13.65 0.28 -13.36
N LEU A 92 13.70 0.81 -12.14
CA LEU A 92 12.55 1.00 -11.26
C LEU A 92 11.52 1.99 -11.80
N ALA A 93 11.93 3.19 -12.24
CA ALA A 93 11.01 4.16 -12.84
C ALA A 93 10.33 3.61 -14.11
N GLY A 94 11.06 2.83 -14.91
CA GLY A 94 10.49 2.13 -16.07
C GLY A 94 9.51 1.03 -15.69
N LEU A 95 9.74 0.34 -14.56
CA LEU A 95 8.78 -0.62 -13.99
C LEU A 95 7.51 0.10 -13.52
N ALA A 96 7.62 1.22 -12.81
CA ALA A 96 6.47 2.00 -12.35
C ALA A 96 5.56 2.44 -13.50
N ALA A 97 6.13 2.99 -14.59
CA ALA A 97 5.40 3.32 -15.80
C ALA A 97 4.76 2.09 -16.49
N ALA A 98 5.45 0.93 -16.47
CA ALA A 98 4.90 -0.29 -17.08
C ALA A 98 3.73 -0.90 -16.29
N LEU A 99 3.66 -0.70 -14.96
CA LEU A 99 2.60 -1.24 -14.11
C LEU A 99 1.23 -0.59 -14.38
N VAL A 100 1.21 0.70 -14.74
CA VAL A 100 -0.01 1.49 -15.02
C VAL A 100 -0.53 1.35 -16.46
N GLU A 101 0.16 0.59 -17.31
CA GLU A 101 -0.35 0.23 -18.63
C GLU A 101 -1.55 -0.74 -18.55
N ASP A 102 -2.55 -0.55 -19.42
CA ASP A 102 -3.74 -1.42 -19.50
C ASP A 102 -3.42 -2.91 -19.69
N ARG A 103 -2.27 -3.24 -20.30
CA ARG A 103 -1.80 -4.63 -20.45
C ARG A 103 -1.57 -5.35 -19.12
N LEU A 104 -1.37 -4.61 -18.02
CA LEU A 104 -1.17 -5.12 -16.67
C LEU A 104 -2.31 -4.70 -15.73
N LEU A 105 -2.65 -3.41 -15.70
CA LEU A 105 -3.63 -2.85 -14.77
C LEU A 105 -5.06 -3.33 -15.09
N ASN A 106 -5.45 -3.22 -16.36
CA ASN A 106 -6.76 -3.67 -16.88
C ASN A 106 -6.72 -5.06 -17.54
N HIS A 107 -5.70 -5.87 -17.21
CA HIS A 107 -5.52 -7.21 -17.79
C HIS A 107 -6.72 -8.14 -17.53
N ARG A 108 -7.08 -8.99 -18.51
CA ARG A 108 -8.29 -9.84 -18.43
C ARG A 108 -8.31 -10.81 -17.23
N ASP A 109 -7.16 -11.37 -16.87
CA ASP A 109 -7.03 -12.29 -15.74
C ASP A 109 -6.93 -11.58 -14.39
N LYS A 110 -7.72 -12.04 -13.40
CA LYS A 110 -7.80 -11.42 -12.06
C LYS A 110 -6.51 -11.49 -11.26
N GLU A 111 -5.71 -12.54 -11.40
CA GLU A 111 -4.47 -12.69 -10.62
C GLU A 111 -3.41 -11.72 -11.12
N VAL A 112 -3.36 -11.44 -12.43
CA VAL A 112 -2.49 -10.40 -12.98
C VAL A 112 -2.85 -9.04 -12.38
N ARG A 113 -4.12 -8.60 -12.48
CA ARG A 113 -4.55 -7.31 -11.92
C ARG A 113 -4.27 -7.18 -10.42
N LEU A 114 -4.53 -8.23 -9.63
CA LEU A 114 -4.27 -8.23 -8.19
C LEU A 114 -2.78 -8.03 -7.86
N HIS A 115 -1.88 -8.71 -8.57
CA HIS A 115 -0.44 -8.58 -8.32
C HIS A 115 0.17 -7.31 -8.96
N THR A 116 -0.44 -6.76 -10.01
CA THR A 116 -0.14 -5.40 -10.49
C THR A 116 -0.51 -4.35 -9.44
N VAL A 117 -1.73 -4.38 -8.89
CA VAL A 117 -2.18 -3.43 -7.85
C VAL A 117 -1.33 -3.52 -6.58
N LEU A 118 -0.97 -4.74 -6.14
CA LEU A 118 -0.02 -4.90 -5.03
C LEU A 118 1.31 -4.21 -5.34
N ALA A 119 1.89 -4.42 -6.53
CA ALA A 119 3.14 -3.75 -6.90
C ALA A 119 2.98 -2.23 -6.96
N CYS A 120 1.80 -1.72 -7.34
CA CYS A 120 1.53 -0.28 -7.30
C CYS A 120 1.47 0.29 -5.87
N MET A 121 0.97 -0.45 -4.88
CA MET A 121 0.99 -0.01 -3.47
C MET A 121 2.42 0.11 -2.93
N GLU A 122 3.27 -0.88 -3.21
CA GLU A 122 4.67 -0.82 -2.80
C GLU A 122 5.42 0.34 -3.52
N ILE A 123 5.04 0.69 -4.76
CA ILE A 123 5.55 1.89 -5.45
C ILE A 123 5.05 3.20 -4.80
N PHE A 124 3.77 3.30 -4.41
CA PHE A 124 3.26 4.44 -3.63
C PHE A 124 4.05 4.64 -2.32
N TYR A 125 4.34 3.55 -1.60
CA TYR A 125 5.17 3.59 -0.39
C TYR A 125 6.61 4.04 -0.70
N LEU A 126 7.25 3.43 -1.70
CA LEU A 126 8.65 3.65 -2.04
C LEU A 126 8.96 5.06 -2.57
N TYR A 127 7.99 5.70 -3.24
CA TYR A 127 8.13 7.06 -3.78
C TYR A 127 7.47 8.14 -2.91
N ALA A 128 6.91 7.81 -1.74
CA ALA A 128 6.28 8.77 -0.85
C ALA A 128 7.22 9.95 -0.51
N PRO A 129 6.75 11.22 -0.52
CA PRO A 129 5.34 11.62 -0.60
C PRO A 129 4.74 11.72 -2.03
N GLU A 130 5.56 11.77 -3.08
CA GLU A 130 5.10 12.07 -4.46
C GLU A 130 5.25 10.82 -5.37
N PRO A 131 4.14 10.15 -5.74
CA PRO A 131 4.21 8.96 -6.61
C PRO A 131 4.76 9.28 -8.01
N PRO A 132 5.37 8.31 -8.71
CA PRO A 132 6.08 8.52 -9.97
C PRO A 132 5.13 8.53 -11.18
N TRP A 133 3.92 9.06 -11.01
CA TRP A 133 2.77 8.93 -11.91
C TRP A 133 2.02 10.25 -12.04
N ASP A 134 1.34 10.44 -13.17
CA ASP A 134 0.43 11.58 -13.36
C ASP A 134 -0.93 11.39 -12.66
N GLU A 135 -1.73 12.45 -12.67
CA GLU A 135 -3.00 12.56 -11.95
C GLU A 135 -4.03 11.53 -12.47
N SER A 136 -4.01 11.24 -13.78
CA SER A 136 -4.83 10.23 -14.46
C SER A 136 -4.35 8.80 -14.15
N GLU A 137 -3.04 8.56 -14.14
CA GLU A 137 -2.42 7.30 -13.71
C GLU A 137 -2.79 6.96 -12.26
N ILE A 138 -2.71 7.92 -11.35
CA ILE A 138 -3.11 7.77 -9.95
C ILE A 138 -4.58 7.35 -9.85
N LEU A 139 -5.51 8.07 -10.50
CA LEU A 139 -6.94 7.71 -10.48
C LEU A 139 -7.22 6.33 -11.10
N ARG A 140 -6.49 5.94 -12.16
CA ARG A 140 -6.61 4.60 -12.75
C ARG A 140 -6.13 3.50 -11.79
N VAL A 141 -5.04 3.73 -11.04
CA VAL A 141 -4.57 2.79 -10.00
C VAL A 141 -5.58 2.69 -8.86
N PHE A 142 -6.13 3.81 -8.38
CA PHE A 142 -7.17 3.79 -7.34
C PHE A 142 -8.45 3.08 -7.81
N SER A 143 -8.95 3.35 -9.01
CA SER A 143 -10.11 2.62 -9.56
C SER A 143 -9.89 1.10 -9.60
N GLN A 144 -8.68 0.64 -9.94
CA GLN A 144 -8.37 -0.79 -9.96
C GLN A 144 -8.13 -1.38 -8.56
N THR A 145 -7.69 -0.55 -7.60
CA THR A 145 -7.53 -0.86 -6.17
C THR A 145 -8.87 -1.05 -5.47
N ILE A 146 -9.82 -0.13 -5.70
CA ILE A 146 -11.22 -0.23 -5.26
C ILE A 146 -11.82 -1.56 -5.72
N ARG A 147 -11.63 -1.92 -7.00
CA ARG A 147 -12.04 -3.21 -7.58
C ARG A 147 -11.32 -4.43 -7.00
N GLN A 148 -10.24 -4.27 -6.23
CA GLN A 148 -9.62 -5.35 -5.44
C GLN A 148 -10.23 -5.41 -4.04
N LEU A 149 -10.35 -4.29 -3.35
CA LEU A 149 -10.93 -4.20 -2.00
C LEU A 149 -12.39 -4.71 -1.95
N ALA A 150 -13.17 -4.43 -3.00
CA ALA A 150 -14.54 -4.94 -3.17
C ALA A 150 -14.67 -6.48 -3.05
N ASN A 151 -13.59 -7.25 -3.21
CA ASN A 151 -13.61 -8.71 -3.05
C ASN A 151 -13.64 -9.14 -1.57
N LEU A 152 -13.32 -8.28 -0.60
CA LEU A 152 -13.43 -8.56 0.84
C LEU A 152 -14.86 -8.96 1.22
N THR A 153 -15.87 -8.35 0.57
CA THR A 153 -17.30 -8.73 0.65
C THR A 153 -17.57 -10.24 0.47
N HIS A 154 -16.66 -10.96 -0.18
CA HIS A 154 -16.73 -12.41 -0.44
C HIS A 154 -15.47 -13.17 0.03
N CYS A 155 -14.56 -12.49 0.73
CA CYS A 155 -13.25 -12.97 1.13
C CYS A 155 -13.02 -12.59 2.60
N THR A 156 -13.78 -13.23 3.49
CA THR A 156 -13.84 -12.91 4.92
C THR A 156 -12.90 -13.77 5.77
N SER A 157 -12.43 -14.92 5.27
CA SER A 157 -11.56 -15.85 6.01
C SER A 157 -10.11 -15.86 5.50
N PRO A 158 -9.09 -15.85 6.41
CA PRO A 158 -7.68 -16.05 6.08
C PRO A 158 -7.34 -17.31 5.27
N ASP A 159 -8.17 -18.35 5.32
CA ASP A 159 -8.00 -19.59 4.55
C ASP A 159 -8.26 -19.40 3.04
N GLN A 160 -8.92 -18.31 2.65
CA GLN A 160 -9.23 -18.03 1.25
C GLN A 160 -7.99 -17.51 0.52
N THR A 161 -7.66 -18.10 -0.64
CA THR A 161 -6.39 -17.95 -1.37
C THR A 161 -5.87 -16.51 -1.50
N ASN A 162 -6.78 -15.54 -1.68
CA ASN A 162 -6.45 -14.14 -1.95
C ASN A 162 -6.75 -13.20 -0.75
N PHE A 163 -7.24 -13.72 0.39
CA PHE A 163 -7.53 -12.92 1.59
C PHE A 163 -6.35 -12.04 1.98
N LYS A 164 -5.18 -12.66 2.15
CA LYS A 164 -3.93 -11.97 2.52
C LYS A 164 -3.52 -10.86 1.53
N HIS A 165 -3.92 -10.97 0.26
CA HIS A 165 -3.61 -9.97 -0.76
C HIS A 165 -4.55 -8.76 -0.62
N TYR A 166 -5.86 -8.99 -0.49
CA TYR A 166 -6.83 -7.91 -0.25
C TYR A 166 -6.61 -7.23 1.11
N PHE A 167 -6.24 -8.00 2.13
CA PHE A 167 -5.84 -7.50 3.44
C PHE A 167 -4.58 -6.62 3.37
N LYS A 168 -3.56 -7.01 2.60
CA LYS A 168 -2.36 -6.17 2.39
C LYS A 168 -2.69 -4.82 1.75
N LEU A 169 -3.65 -4.76 0.82
CA LEU A 169 -4.11 -3.48 0.25
C LEU A 169 -4.76 -2.58 1.31
N LEU A 170 -5.57 -3.15 2.20
CA LEU A 170 -6.20 -2.41 3.29
C LEU A 170 -5.19 -1.97 4.37
N GLU A 171 -4.22 -2.83 4.72
CA GLU A 171 -3.09 -2.50 5.58
C GLU A 171 -2.28 -1.32 5.02
N GLN A 172 -1.98 -1.32 3.73
CA GLN A 172 -1.25 -0.23 3.07
C GLN A 172 -2.03 1.09 3.09
N LEU A 173 -3.34 1.07 2.81
CA LEU A 173 -4.20 2.26 2.94
C LEU A 173 -4.26 2.83 4.36
N ALA A 174 -4.16 1.98 5.39
CA ALA A 174 -4.22 2.39 6.80
C ALA A 174 -2.87 2.82 7.38
N VAL A 175 -1.81 2.04 7.15
CA VAL A 175 -0.49 2.22 7.80
C VAL A 175 0.37 3.23 7.05
N VAL A 176 0.37 3.18 5.72
CA VAL A 176 1.10 4.13 4.85
C VAL A 176 0.21 5.35 4.53
N LYS A 177 -1.07 5.34 4.94
CA LYS A 177 -2.08 6.36 4.63
C LYS A 177 -2.27 6.62 3.13
N ILE A 178 -2.02 5.64 2.23
CA ILE A 178 -2.04 5.85 0.76
C ILE A 178 -3.34 6.53 0.25
N GLY A 179 -4.49 6.32 0.91
CA GLY A 179 -5.75 7.01 0.56
C GLY A 179 -5.70 8.54 0.64
N VAL A 180 -4.81 9.11 1.44
CA VAL A 180 -4.54 10.57 1.55
C VAL A 180 -4.09 11.16 0.20
N VAL A 181 -3.47 10.38 -0.69
CA VAL A 181 -3.10 10.85 -2.03
C VAL A 181 -4.31 11.36 -2.82
N LEU A 182 -5.50 10.79 -2.63
CA LEU A 182 -6.74 11.31 -3.26
C LEU A 182 -7.24 12.60 -2.61
N VAL A 183 -7.05 12.78 -1.30
CA VAL A 183 -7.39 14.03 -0.59
C VAL A 183 -6.51 15.17 -1.09
N GLU A 184 -5.20 14.94 -1.14
CA GLU A 184 -4.23 15.93 -1.61
C GLU A 184 -4.39 16.25 -3.11
N LEU A 185 -4.73 15.26 -3.93
CA LEU A 185 -5.07 15.46 -5.34
C LEU A 185 -6.31 16.34 -5.51
N THR A 186 -7.38 16.06 -4.76
CA THR A 186 -8.61 16.89 -4.72
C THR A 186 -8.26 18.34 -4.33
N ARG A 187 -7.59 18.53 -3.19
CA ARG A 187 -7.18 19.84 -2.66
C ARG A 187 -6.29 20.62 -3.63
N THR A 188 -5.40 19.92 -4.33
CA THR A 188 -4.50 20.49 -5.34
C THR A 188 -5.29 20.94 -6.57
N LEU A 189 -6.19 20.11 -7.10
CA LEU A 189 -6.99 20.44 -8.28
C LEU A 189 -8.02 21.55 -8.01
N ASP A 190 -8.62 21.60 -6.82
CA ASP A 190 -9.42 22.75 -6.36
C ASP A 190 -8.62 24.04 -6.44
N SER A 191 -7.38 24.04 -5.92
CA SER A 191 -6.53 25.24 -5.92
C SER A 191 -6.09 25.74 -7.30
N ARG A 192 -6.15 24.87 -8.32
CA ARG A 192 -5.89 25.20 -9.74
C ARG A 192 -7.15 25.64 -10.51
N THR A 193 -8.33 25.54 -9.89
CA THR A 193 -9.60 25.92 -10.51
C THR A 193 -9.96 27.36 -10.12
N SER A 194 -10.36 28.18 -11.09
CA SER A 194 -10.76 29.57 -10.80
C SER A 194 -12.08 29.60 -10.02
N PRO A 195 -12.33 30.60 -9.16
CA PRO A 195 -13.62 30.74 -8.46
C PRO A 195 -14.83 31.02 -9.38
N ALA A 196 -14.62 31.09 -10.70
CA ALA A 196 -15.66 31.12 -11.72
C ALA A 196 -15.97 29.74 -12.35
N GLY A 197 -15.30 28.66 -11.91
CA GLY A 197 -15.42 27.31 -12.49
C GLY A 197 -14.59 27.07 -13.75
N GLU A 198 -13.89 28.10 -14.27
CA GLU A 198 -12.97 27.93 -15.40
C GLU A 198 -11.61 27.37 -14.91
N PRO A 199 -11.10 26.27 -15.49
CA PRO A 199 -9.78 25.77 -15.15
C PRO A 199 -8.71 26.78 -15.60
N LEU A 200 -7.69 26.99 -14.75
CA LEU A 200 -6.50 27.72 -15.19
C LEU A 200 -5.81 26.89 -16.29
N SER A 201 -5.29 27.59 -17.32
CA SER A 201 -5.00 27.02 -18.66
C SER A 201 -3.91 25.93 -18.76
N ASP A 202 -3.39 25.44 -17.63
CA ASP A 202 -2.28 24.50 -17.53
C ASP A 202 -2.71 23.06 -17.13
N CYS A 203 -4.01 22.75 -17.05
CA CYS A 203 -4.50 21.38 -16.80
C CYS A 203 -4.34 20.48 -18.05
N VAL A 204 -3.12 20.00 -18.29
CA VAL A 204 -2.73 19.27 -19.52
C VAL A 204 -3.56 18.01 -19.81
N ASP A 205 -3.96 17.26 -18.77
CA ASP A 205 -4.56 15.91 -18.90
C ASP A 205 -6.04 15.83 -18.49
N GLY A 206 -6.75 16.97 -18.44
CA GLY A 206 -8.21 17.04 -18.27
C GLY A 206 -8.80 16.58 -16.92
N THR A 207 -8.01 15.94 -16.05
CA THR A 207 -8.42 15.45 -14.73
C THR A 207 -8.87 16.60 -13.83
N SER A 208 -9.99 16.39 -13.13
CA SER A 208 -10.66 17.39 -12.30
C SER A 208 -10.71 17.02 -10.81
N SER A 209 -10.90 18.03 -9.96
CA SER A 209 -11.11 17.84 -8.51
C SER A 209 -12.36 16.99 -8.21
N GLU A 210 -13.42 17.17 -9.01
CA GLU A 210 -14.66 16.41 -8.88
C GLU A 210 -14.43 14.91 -9.12
N GLU A 211 -13.65 14.53 -10.14
CA GLU A 211 -13.28 13.12 -10.40
C GLU A 211 -12.39 12.52 -9.28
N ALA A 212 -11.48 13.32 -8.71
CA ALA A 212 -10.67 12.88 -7.57
C ALA A 212 -11.52 12.66 -6.30
N LEU A 213 -12.49 13.55 -6.06
CA LEU A 213 -13.42 13.45 -4.94
C LEU A 213 -14.43 12.31 -5.12
N GLU A 214 -14.91 12.04 -6.34
CA GLU A 214 -15.70 10.86 -6.67
C GLU A 214 -14.90 9.57 -6.41
N MET A 215 -13.62 9.52 -6.80
CA MET A 215 -12.75 8.37 -6.57
C MET A 215 -12.51 8.10 -5.07
N LEU A 216 -12.37 9.17 -4.28
CA LEU A 216 -12.27 9.06 -2.81
C LEU A 216 -13.60 8.61 -2.18
N SER A 217 -14.72 9.12 -2.68
CA SER A 217 -16.06 8.72 -2.23
C SER A 217 -16.31 7.22 -2.47
N GLU A 218 -16.02 6.72 -3.67
CA GLU A 218 -16.16 5.31 -4.03
C GLU A 218 -15.15 4.42 -3.27
N LEU A 219 -13.95 4.93 -2.93
CA LEU A 219 -12.99 4.23 -2.06
C LEU A 219 -13.55 4.05 -0.65
N ILE A 220 -14.03 5.13 -0.02
CA ILE A 220 -14.59 5.09 1.34
C ILE A 220 -15.86 4.23 1.37
N ARG A 221 -16.79 4.41 0.42
CA ARG A 221 -17.96 3.53 0.22
C ARG A 221 -17.55 2.06 0.13
N THR A 222 -16.55 1.74 -0.69
CA THR A 222 -16.10 0.36 -0.90
C THR A 222 -15.53 -0.24 0.37
N ILE A 223 -14.73 0.51 1.16
CA ILE A 223 -14.22 0.02 2.44
C ILE A 223 -15.38 -0.25 3.42
N LEU A 224 -16.32 0.70 3.56
CA LEU A 224 -17.45 0.60 4.47
C LEU A 224 -18.43 -0.53 4.11
N VAL A 225 -18.65 -0.81 2.82
CA VAL A 225 -19.55 -1.88 2.35
C VAL A 225 -18.88 -3.26 2.31
N SER A 226 -17.57 -3.34 2.05
CA SER A 226 -16.89 -4.63 1.87
C SER A 226 -16.47 -5.31 3.17
N VAL A 227 -16.34 -4.56 4.27
CA VAL A 227 -15.85 -5.07 5.56
C VAL A 227 -17.02 -5.37 6.51
N SER A 228 -17.33 -6.65 6.66
CA SER A 228 -18.41 -7.17 7.53
C SER A 228 -17.90 -7.68 8.88
N ILE A 229 -18.83 -7.92 9.82
CA ILE A 229 -18.59 -8.56 11.11
C ILE A 229 -18.01 -9.99 11.04
N ASP A 230 -18.04 -10.63 9.86
CA ASP A 230 -17.50 -11.98 9.63
C ASP A 230 -15.97 -11.99 9.42
N HIS A 231 -15.36 -10.82 9.29
CA HIS A 231 -13.91 -10.67 9.12
C HIS A 231 -13.15 -10.73 10.46
N PRO A 232 -11.85 -11.09 10.45
CA PRO A 232 -10.95 -10.85 11.57
C PRO A 232 -11.00 -9.38 12.04
N GLN A 233 -10.84 -9.16 13.34
CA GLN A 233 -10.96 -7.83 13.96
C GLN A 233 -9.88 -6.85 13.46
N GLU A 234 -8.76 -7.39 12.99
CA GLU A 234 -7.67 -6.66 12.33
C GLU A 234 -8.15 -6.00 11.03
N VAL A 235 -9.05 -6.63 10.27
CA VAL A 235 -9.63 -6.05 9.04
C VAL A 235 -10.50 -4.85 9.39
N LEU A 236 -11.37 -5.00 10.41
CA LEU A 236 -12.23 -3.91 10.88
C LEU A 236 -11.40 -2.74 11.43
N LYS A 237 -10.31 -3.02 12.15
CA LYS A 237 -9.37 -1.99 12.60
C LYS A 237 -8.76 -1.24 11.42
N TYR A 238 -8.14 -1.93 10.46
CA TYR A 238 -7.52 -1.26 9.31
C TYR A 238 -8.54 -0.54 8.40
N ALA A 239 -9.79 -1.01 8.33
CA ALA A 239 -10.87 -0.29 7.66
C ALA A 239 -11.19 1.05 8.32
N ILE A 240 -11.28 1.07 9.66
CA ILE A 240 -11.46 2.30 10.45
C ILE A 240 -10.24 3.22 10.28
N ASP A 241 -9.02 2.70 10.52
CA ASP A 241 -7.77 3.46 10.42
C ASP A 241 -7.61 4.13 9.04
N ALA A 242 -7.91 3.42 7.93
CA ALA A 242 -7.82 3.95 6.57
C ALA A 242 -8.87 5.04 6.26
N VAL A 243 -10.13 4.85 6.70
CA VAL A 243 -11.19 5.84 6.50
C VAL A 243 -10.95 7.07 7.38
N SER A 244 -10.55 6.88 8.64
CA SER A 244 -10.13 7.97 9.54
C SER A 244 -8.97 8.77 8.96
N ALA A 245 -7.94 8.13 8.40
CA ALA A 245 -6.81 8.81 7.80
C ALA A 245 -7.23 9.78 6.68
N CYS A 246 -8.18 9.40 5.83
CA CYS A 246 -8.70 10.27 4.76
C CYS A 246 -9.60 11.40 5.28
N ILE A 247 -10.27 11.21 6.41
CA ILE A 247 -11.16 12.22 7.02
C ILE A 247 -10.36 13.26 7.81
N GLU A 248 -9.34 12.83 8.55
CA GLU A 248 -8.45 13.69 9.35
C GLU A 248 -7.71 14.71 8.48
N GLU A 249 -7.31 14.31 7.28
CA GLU A 249 -6.54 15.13 6.34
C GLU A 249 -7.32 16.34 5.79
N PHE A 250 -8.66 16.33 5.82
CA PHE A 250 -9.47 17.51 5.46
C PHE A 250 -9.46 18.63 6.52
N GLU A 251 -8.69 18.49 7.61
CA GLU A 251 -8.58 19.46 8.73
C GLU A 251 -9.92 19.90 9.33
N GLY A 252 -10.96 19.06 9.20
CA GLY A 252 -12.33 19.32 9.65
C GLY A 252 -13.28 19.93 8.59
N MET A 253 -12.77 20.28 7.41
CA MET A 253 -13.56 20.78 6.26
C MET A 253 -13.94 19.64 5.30
N VAL A 254 -14.51 18.56 5.84
CA VAL A 254 -14.85 17.33 5.08
C VAL A 254 -15.95 17.63 4.04
N PRO A 255 -15.76 17.27 2.75
CA PRO A 255 -16.76 17.47 1.71
C PRO A 255 -18.07 16.71 1.99
N ILE A 256 -19.20 17.27 1.54
CA ILE A 256 -20.54 16.72 1.78
C ILE A 256 -20.67 15.31 1.19
N GLN A 257 -20.09 15.06 0.02
CA GLN A 257 -20.04 13.74 -0.63
C GLN A 257 -19.45 12.66 0.29
N ILE A 258 -18.36 12.98 1.00
CA ILE A 258 -17.70 12.05 1.93
C ILE A 258 -18.52 11.84 3.20
N LEU A 259 -19.17 12.90 3.70
CA LEU A 259 -20.09 12.80 4.84
C LEU A 259 -21.33 11.96 4.52
N ASP A 260 -21.89 12.10 3.32
CA ASP A 260 -23.07 11.35 2.87
C ASP A 260 -22.79 9.85 2.81
N GLU A 261 -21.63 9.39 2.29
CA GLU A 261 -21.29 7.96 2.30
C GLU A 261 -21.24 7.36 3.72
N ILE A 262 -20.67 8.11 4.67
CA ILE A 262 -20.59 7.70 6.07
C ILE A 262 -22.00 7.67 6.70
N LEU A 263 -22.81 8.69 6.44
CA LEU A 263 -24.18 8.79 6.97
C LEU A 263 -25.14 7.77 6.34
N ILE A 264 -24.97 7.41 5.06
CA ILE A 264 -25.68 6.31 4.40
C ILE A 264 -25.38 4.98 5.10
N CYS A 265 -24.10 4.69 5.38
CA CYS A 265 -23.70 3.47 6.06
C CYS A 265 -24.25 3.40 7.50
N ILE A 266 -24.28 4.52 8.23
CA ILE A 266 -24.86 4.58 9.59
C ILE A 266 -26.40 4.46 9.55
N SER A 267 -27.08 5.15 8.61
CA SER A 267 -28.54 5.20 8.54
C SER A 267 -29.19 3.90 8.04
N GLY A 268 -28.44 3.04 7.34
CA GLY A 268 -28.86 1.66 7.05
C GLY A 268 -29.10 0.80 8.30
N GLY A 269 -28.50 1.17 9.43
CA GLY A 269 -28.66 0.51 10.73
C GLY A 269 -27.95 -0.85 10.85
N PRO A 270 -28.06 -1.53 12.01
CA PRO A 270 -27.36 -2.79 12.24
C PRO A 270 -27.97 -3.92 11.41
N VAL A 271 -27.20 -4.46 10.45
CA VAL A 271 -27.61 -5.63 9.64
C VAL A 271 -27.55 -6.91 10.49
N VAL A 272 -28.62 -7.18 11.23
CA VAL A 272 -28.74 -8.39 12.06
C VAL A 272 -29.12 -9.59 11.20
N TYR A 273 -28.16 -10.45 10.90
CA TYR A 273 -28.39 -11.74 10.24
C TYR A 273 -29.12 -12.72 11.17
N VAL A 274 -30.46 -12.63 11.21
CA VAL A 274 -31.31 -13.58 11.93
C VAL A 274 -31.28 -14.94 11.24
N THR A 275 -30.42 -15.84 11.71
CA THR A 275 -30.33 -17.22 11.23
C THR A 275 -31.58 -18.00 11.63
N ASN A 276 -32.56 -18.08 10.71
CA ASN A 276 -33.83 -18.77 10.93
C ASN A 276 -33.60 -20.25 11.32
N PRO A 277 -33.98 -20.68 12.54
CA PRO A 277 -33.76 -22.06 12.99
C PRO A 277 -34.39 -23.11 12.08
N ALA A 278 -35.54 -22.81 11.47
CA ALA A 278 -36.21 -23.73 10.53
C ALA A 278 -35.43 -23.89 9.22
N ALA A 279 -34.68 -22.87 8.78
CA ALA A 279 -33.80 -22.98 7.61
C ALA A 279 -32.59 -23.90 7.92
N ILE A 280 -31.96 -23.72 9.09
CA ILE A 280 -30.89 -24.61 9.57
C ILE A 280 -31.40 -26.06 9.64
N GLU A 281 -32.58 -26.27 10.23
CA GLU A 281 -33.17 -27.59 10.37
C GLU A 281 -33.55 -28.22 9.01
N ALA A 282 -34.03 -27.43 8.04
CA ALA A 282 -34.29 -27.88 6.67
C ALA A 282 -33.02 -28.26 5.91
N HIS A 283 -31.93 -27.50 6.08
CA HIS A 283 -30.61 -27.85 5.54
C HIS A 283 -30.04 -29.12 6.19
N ALA A 284 -30.20 -29.30 7.51
CA ALA A 284 -29.80 -30.52 8.20
C ALA A 284 -30.62 -31.75 7.74
N LYS A 285 -31.95 -31.61 7.58
CA LYS A 285 -32.85 -32.65 7.08
C LYS A 285 -32.54 -33.05 5.63
N SER A 286 -32.24 -32.09 4.75
CA SER A 286 -31.88 -32.38 3.35
C SER A 286 -30.46 -32.98 3.20
N ALA A 287 -29.49 -32.54 4.02
CA ALA A 287 -28.15 -33.14 4.05
C ALA A 287 -28.16 -34.60 4.57
N SER A 288 -28.97 -34.88 5.60
CA SER A 288 -29.13 -36.25 6.13
C SER A 288 -29.95 -37.16 5.21
N ALA A 289 -30.92 -36.62 4.44
CA ALA A 289 -31.61 -37.36 3.39
C ALA A 289 -30.65 -37.81 2.27
N LYS A 290 -29.75 -36.92 1.78
CA LYS A 290 -28.75 -37.30 0.77
C LYS A 290 -27.84 -38.45 1.24
N LYS A 291 -27.34 -38.39 2.49
CA LYS A 291 -26.53 -39.47 3.08
C LYS A 291 -27.26 -40.81 3.27
N LYS A 292 -28.59 -40.87 3.12
CA LYS A 292 -29.35 -42.12 3.09
C LYS A 292 -29.61 -42.67 1.68
N GLY A 293 -29.54 -41.85 0.64
CA GLY A 293 -29.72 -42.28 -0.75
C GLY A 293 -28.49 -42.92 -1.40
N GLU A 294 -27.33 -42.84 -0.75
CA GLU A 294 -26.03 -43.31 -1.24
C GLU A 294 -25.60 -44.65 -0.60
N LYS A 295 -26.57 -45.41 -0.06
CA LYS A 295 -26.37 -46.71 0.60
C LYS A 295 -27.53 -47.68 0.38
N ASP A 296 -27.77 -48.04 -0.87
CA ASP A 296 -28.29 -49.36 -1.26
C ASP A 296 -27.61 -49.77 -2.59
N PRO A 297 -27.23 -51.05 -2.78
CA PRO A 297 -26.42 -51.53 -3.91
C PRO A 297 -27.24 -51.99 -5.13
#